data_AF-A0A0S9RTL6-F1
#
_entry.id   AF-A0A0S9RTL6-F1
#
_cell.length_a   1.000
_cell.length_b   1.000
_cell.length_c   1.000
_cell.angle_alpha   90.00
_cell.angle_beta   90.00
_cell.angle_gamma   90.00
#
_symmetry.space_group_name_H-M   'P 1'
#
loop_
_entity.id
_entity.type
_entity.pdbx_description
1 polymer ?
#
loop_
_entity_poly.entity_id
_entity_poly.type
_entity_poly.pdbx_seq_one_letter_code
_entity_poly.pdbx_strand_id
1 'polypeptide(L)'
;MPDRDEVFKAADKLRSEGKDPSYRLVRDLLPNGGSPGPILRLLDEWKEARRYHPKLEVKDVPNALMEHLATYGKAAWKMAQERALIELRREREGYEEIRRLDLLDRETLLGLLDGTRALLETAEDDIDALKARLEKAEDHLARVRAERYWDQVMAEVHAILPAEGAMKPRDVLPRLSEATIRGALLHKEELDLRTLKKKMKGRSDQQNYFAFIPDGYRFARIA
;
A
#
# COMPACT_ATOMS: atom_id res chain seq x y z
N MET A 1 64.45 -36.23 56.62
CA MET A 1 63.75 -35.32 55.69
C MET A 1 64.54 -35.37 54.39
N PRO A 2 63.91 -35.58 53.22
CA PRO A 2 64.65 -35.79 51.97
C PRO A 2 65.38 -34.50 51.57
N ASP A 3 66.63 -34.62 51.16
CA ASP A 3 67.43 -33.47 50.73
C ASP A 3 67.09 -33.08 49.28
N ARG A 4 67.16 -31.79 48.97
CA ARG A 4 66.80 -31.24 47.66
C ARG A 4 67.70 -31.81 46.55
N ASP A 5 68.99 -31.91 46.81
CA ASP A 5 69.95 -32.42 45.84
C ASP A 5 69.75 -33.91 45.55
N GLU A 6 69.30 -34.68 46.55
CA GLU A 6 68.97 -36.10 46.38
C GLU A 6 67.74 -36.29 45.50
N VAL A 7 66.67 -35.52 45.74
CA VAL A 7 65.45 -35.54 44.92
C VAL A 7 65.74 -35.11 43.48
N PHE A 8 66.54 -34.06 43.30
CA PHE A 8 66.92 -33.57 41.97
C PHE A 8 67.77 -34.60 41.21
N LYS A 9 68.74 -35.23 41.87
CA LYS A 9 69.56 -36.30 41.26
C LYS A 9 68.73 -37.53 40.89
N ALA A 10 67.81 -37.95 41.75
CA ALA A 10 66.91 -39.06 41.46
C ALA A 10 65.99 -38.75 40.27
N ALA A 11 65.44 -37.54 40.21
CA ALA A 11 64.61 -37.09 39.08
C ALA A 11 65.41 -36.95 37.78
N ASP A 12 66.62 -36.39 37.82
CA ASP A 12 67.51 -36.31 36.66
C ASP A 12 67.91 -37.71 36.16
N LYS A 13 68.13 -38.66 37.07
CA LYS A 13 68.40 -40.07 36.72
C LYS A 13 67.20 -40.71 36.02
N LEU A 14 65.99 -40.61 36.58
CA LEU A 14 64.77 -41.13 35.96
C LEU A 14 64.53 -40.52 34.57
N ARG A 15 64.74 -39.20 34.44
CA ARG A 15 64.67 -38.51 33.15
C ARG A 15 65.69 -39.05 32.14
N SER A 16 66.94 -39.29 32.56
CA SER A 16 67.97 -39.85 31.68
C SER A 16 67.66 -41.28 31.22
N GLU A 17 66.91 -42.04 32.04
CA GLU A 17 66.38 -43.37 31.71
C GLU A 17 65.10 -43.31 30.85
N GLY A 18 64.62 -42.11 30.49
CA GLY A 18 63.38 -41.91 29.73
C GLY A 18 62.10 -42.21 30.52
N LYS A 19 62.18 -42.34 31.85
CA LYS A 19 61.03 -42.55 32.74
C LYS A 19 60.50 -41.22 33.25
N ASP A 20 59.19 -41.17 33.49
CA ASP A 20 58.56 -40.00 34.12
C ASP A 20 58.95 -39.92 35.60
N PRO A 21 59.58 -38.82 36.08
CA PRO A 21 59.98 -38.63 37.47
C PRO A 21 58.80 -38.45 38.43
N SER A 22 58.04 -39.52 38.66
CA SER A 22 56.90 -39.53 39.58
C SER A 22 57.34 -39.69 41.04
N TYR A 23 56.50 -39.21 41.97
CA TYR A 23 56.76 -39.32 43.43
C TYR A 23 57.15 -40.73 43.87
N ARG A 24 56.46 -41.76 43.38
CA ARG A 24 56.73 -43.16 43.76
C ARG A 24 58.14 -43.58 43.35
N LEU A 25 58.50 -43.36 42.08
CA LEU A 25 59.81 -43.75 41.54
C LEU A 25 60.95 -42.96 42.18
N VAL A 26 60.74 -41.68 42.45
CA VAL A 26 61.71 -40.83 43.11
C VAL A 26 61.91 -41.28 44.56
N ARG A 27 60.81 -41.56 45.30
CA ARG A 27 60.88 -42.05 46.67
C ARG A 27 61.62 -43.38 46.77
N ASP A 28 61.39 -44.30 45.83
CA ASP A 28 62.00 -45.63 45.84
C ASP A 28 63.52 -45.57 45.53
N LEU A 29 64.00 -44.49 44.91
CA LEU A 29 65.43 -44.23 44.67
C LEU A 29 66.12 -43.50 45.83
N LEU A 30 65.39 -43.02 46.83
CA LEU A 30 65.96 -42.30 47.98
C LEU A 30 66.35 -43.28 49.11
N PRO A 31 67.56 -43.18 49.68
CA PRO A 31 68.08 -44.15 50.67
C PRO A 31 67.21 -44.34 51.91
N ASN A 32 66.57 -43.27 52.38
CA ASN A 32 65.78 -43.26 53.62
C ASN A 32 64.27 -43.13 53.36
N GLY A 33 63.86 -43.19 52.09
CA GLY A 33 62.52 -42.79 51.68
C GLY A 33 62.17 -41.36 52.12
N GLY A 34 60.87 -41.03 52.08
CA GLY A 34 60.39 -39.74 52.58
C GLY A 34 58.89 -39.58 52.46
N SER A 35 58.37 -38.59 53.18
CA SER A 35 56.94 -38.25 53.16
C SER A 35 56.53 -37.63 51.81
N PRO A 36 55.29 -37.86 51.35
CA PRO A 36 54.80 -37.35 50.07
C PRO A 36 54.93 -35.83 49.89
N GLY A 37 54.53 -35.05 50.91
CA GLY A 37 54.50 -33.59 50.82
C GLY A 37 55.85 -32.96 50.46
N PRO A 38 56.93 -33.20 51.25
CA PRO A 38 58.25 -32.66 50.95
C PRO A 38 58.81 -33.10 49.59
N ILE A 39 58.63 -34.37 49.20
CA ILE A 39 59.15 -34.88 47.92
C ILE A 39 58.39 -34.28 46.74
N LEU A 40 57.06 -34.18 46.83
CA LEU A 40 56.25 -33.56 45.77
C LEU A 40 56.63 -32.08 45.58
N ARG A 41 56.80 -31.33 46.67
CA ARG A 41 57.25 -29.93 46.58
C ARG A 41 58.60 -29.80 45.88
N LEU A 42 59.57 -30.61 46.27
CA LEU A 42 60.91 -30.62 45.66
C LEU A 42 60.88 -31.11 44.21
N LEU A 43 59.97 -32.02 43.85
CA LEU A 43 59.79 -32.46 42.47
C LEU A 43 59.16 -31.38 41.60
N ASP A 44 58.22 -30.60 42.12
CA ASP A 44 57.65 -29.49 41.36
C ASP A 44 58.68 -28.36 41.18
N GLU A 45 59.49 -28.07 42.22
CA GLU A 45 60.67 -27.19 42.09
C GLU A 45 61.65 -27.72 41.03
N TRP A 46 61.88 -29.03 40.97
CA TRP A 46 62.73 -29.64 39.94
C TRP A 46 62.11 -29.50 38.54
N LYS A 47 60.81 -29.72 38.39
CA LYS A 47 60.11 -29.59 37.10
C LYS A 47 60.18 -28.16 36.57
N GLU A 48 60.00 -27.16 37.43
CA GLU A 48 60.15 -25.75 37.06
C GLU A 48 61.61 -25.43 36.69
N ALA A 49 62.56 -25.83 37.53
CA ALA A 49 63.99 -25.57 37.30
C ALA A 49 64.52 -26.22 36.01
N ARG A 50 64.01 -27.41 35.66
CA ARG A 50 64.40 -28.15 34.45
C ARG A 50 63.48 -27.92 33.24
N ARG A 51 62.47 -27.05 33.37
CA ARG A 51 61.36 -26.84 32.41
C ARG A 51 60.79 -28.17 31.91
N TYR A 52 60.57 -29.09 32.84
CA TYR A 52 60.04 -30.41 32.56
C TYR A 52 58.54 -30.30 32.30
N HIS A 53 58.18 -30.34 31.02
CA HIS A 53 56.82 -30.61 30.58
C HIS A 53 56.80 -32.06 30.11
N PRO A 54 56.07 -32.97 30.78
CA PRO A 54 55.84 -34.30 30.23
C PRO A 54 55.12 -34.11 28.91
N LYS A 55 55.86 -34.20 27.81
CA LYS A 55 55.27 -34.14 26.48
C LYS A 55 54.37 -35.36 26.39
N LEU A 56 53.08 -35.14 26.20
CA LEU A 56 52.29 -36.08 25.38
C LEU A 56 52.94 -36.01 24.00
N GLU A 57 54.04 -36.75 23.81
CA GLU A 57 54.54 -36.98 22.47
C GLU A 57 53.42 -37.72 21.77
N VAL A 58 52.83 -37.07 20.75
CA VAL A 58 52.07 -37.72 19.69
C VAL A 58 53.07 -38.58 18.91
N LYS A 59 53.70 -39.53 19.60
CA LYS A 59 54.48 -40.58 18.98
C LYS A 59 53.47 -41.62 18.59
N ASP A 60 53.29 -41.67 17.28
CA ASP A 60 52.69 -42.78 16.55
C ASP A 60 51.18 -42.87 16.71
N VAL A 61 50.47 -41.81 16.27
CA VAL A 61 49.19 -42.09 15.59
C VAL A 61 49.56 -42.95 14.39
N PRO A 62 49.12 -44.22 14.31
CA PRO A 62 49.54 -45.10 13.24
C PRO A 62 49.22 -44.45 11.89
N ASN A 63 50.14 -44.50 10.93
CA ASN A 63 49.91 -43.93 9.59
C ASN A 63 48.60 -44.43 8.97
N ALA A 64 48.24 -45.69 9.23
CA ALA A 64 46.95 -46.26 8.86
C ALA A 64 45.76 -45.46 9.43
N LEU A 65 45.81 -45.06 10.69
CA LEU A 65 44.75 -44.24 11.31
C LEU A 65 44.69 -42.83 10.70
N MET A 66 45.83 -42.22 10.38
CA MET A 66 45.87 -40.94 9.67
C MET A 66 45.29 -41.03 8.26
N GLU A 67 45.63 -42.10 7.51
CA GLU A 67 45.07 -42.36 6.18
C GLU A 67 43.57 -42.62 6.22
N HIS A 68 43.08 -43.37 7.22
CA HIS A 68 41.65 -43.59 7.43
C HIS A 68 40.91 -42.29 7.76
N LEU A 69 41.46 -41.45 8.65
CA LEU A 69 40.86 -40.15 8.99
C LEU A 69 40.86 -39.21 7.79
N ALA A 70 41.94 -39.17 6.99
CA ALA A 70 42.00 -38.36 5.77
C ALA A 70 40.98 -38.83 4.72
N THR A 71 40.82 -40.15 4.57
CA THR A 71 39.85 -40.76 3.65
C THR A 71 38.42 -40.45 4.09
N TYR A 72 38.13 -40.61 5.38
CA TYR A 72 36.85 -40.25 5.96
C TYR A 72 36.54 -38.76 5.80
N GLY A 73 37.50 -37.88 6.09
CA GLY A 73 37.35 -36.43 5.93
C GLY A 73 37.05 -36.04 4.48
N LYS A 74 37.74 -36.63 3.50
CA LYS A 74 37.46 -36.41 2.07
C LYS A 74 36.05 -36.90 1.68
N ALA A 75 35.63 -38.06 2.17
CA ALA A 75 34.31 -38.60 1.91
C ALA A 75 33.21 -37.72 2.53
N ALA A 76 33.37 -37.34 3.80
CA ALA A 76 32.45 -36.45 4.49
C ALA A 76 32.34 -35.07 3.82
N TRP A 77 33.48 -34.51 3.39
CA TRP A 77 33.51 -33.25 2.66
C TRP A 77 32.80 -33.34 1.31
N LYS A 78 33.05 -34.42 0.54
CA LYS A 78 32.36 -34.66 -0.73
C LYS A 78 30.85 -34.77 -0.54
N MET A 79 30.40 -35.52 0.47
CA MET A 79 28.98 -35.64 0.80
C MET A 79 28.36 -34.28 1.20
N ALA A 80 29.09 -33.48 1.98
CA ALA A 80 28.65 -32.14 2.36
C ALA A 80 28.53 -31.22 1.15
N GLN A 81 29.48 -31.26 0.21
CA GLN A 81 29.42 -30.51 -1.04
C GLN A 81 28.23 -30.94 -1.91
N GLU A 82 28.02 -32.25 -2.09
CA GLU A 82 26.88 -32.78 -2.84
C GLU A 82 25.56 -32.33 -2.23
N ARG A 83 25.44 -32.39 -0.89
CA ARG A 83 24.26 -31.92 -0.17
C ARG A 83 24.04 -30.42 -0.34
N ALA A 84 25.10 -29.61 -0.20
CA ALA A 84 25.02 -28.16 -0.40
C ALA A 84 24.61 -27.79 -1.83
N LEU A 85 25.09 -28.53 -2.84
CA LEU A 85 24.69 -28.34 -4.24
C LEU A 85 23.23 -28.73 -4.50
N ILE A 86 22.71 -29.74 -3.81
CA ILE A 86 21.28 -30.10 -3.87
C ILE A 86 20.42 -29.00 -3.26
N GLU A 87 20.76 -28.52 -2.06
CA GLU A 87 20.00 -27.45 -1.40
C GLU A 87 20.09 -26.14 -2.19
N LEU A 88 21.26 -25.75 -2.69
CA LEU A 88 21.42 -24.56 -3.52
C LEU A 88 20.57 -24.63 -4.80
N ARG A 89 20.50 -25.80 -5.45
CA ARG A 89 19.63 -25.98 -6.63
C ARG A 89 18.16 -25.84 -6.25
N ARG A 90 17.74 -26.47 -5.17
CA ARG A 90 16.36 -26.40 -4.67
C ARG A 90 15.96 -24.96 -4.30
N GLU A 91 16.84 -24.22 -3.64
CA GLU A 91 16.62 -22.81 -3.32
C GLU A 91 16.48 -21.97 -4.59
N ARG A 92 17.37 -22.16 -5.58
CA ARG A 92 17.29 -21.44 -6.86
C ARG A 92 15.99 -21.73 -7.60
N GLU A 93 15.61 -23.01 -7.71
CA GLU A 93 14.34 -23.41 -8.33
C GLU A 93 13.15 -22.79 -7.59
N GLY A 94 13.18 -22.75 -6.25
CA GLY A 94 12.16 -22.09 -5.44
C GLY A 94 12.08 -20.58 -5.70
N TYR A 95 13.22 -19.89 -5.77
CA TYR A 95 13.27 -18.46 -6.09
C TYR A 95 12.81 -18.15 -7.50
N GLU A 96 13.16 -18.99 -8.47
CA GLU A 96 12.72 -18.85 -9.86
C GLU A 96 11.22 -19.04 -9.99
N GLU A 97 10.64 -19.98 -9.26
CA GLU A 97 9.19 -20.20 -9.23
C GLU A 97 8.45 -19.03 -8.59
N ILE A 98 8.90 -18.55 -7.42
CA ILE A 98 8.33 -17.37 -6.78
C ILE A 98 8.39 -16.18 -7.73
N ARG A 99 9.53 -15.96 -8.38
CA ARG A 99 9.70 -14.86 -9.35
C ARG A 99 8.76 -15.00 -10.54
N ARG A 100 8.50 -16.22 -11.04
CA ARG A 100 7.55 -16.45 -12.13
C ARG A 100 6.13 -16.14 -11.70
N LEU A 101 5.73 -16.60 -10.53
CA LEU A 101 4.40 -16.31 -9.98
C LEU A 101 4.21 -14.81 -9.75
N ASP A 102 5.21 -14.12 -9.18
CA ASP A 102 5.17 -12.67 -9.00
C ASP A 102 5.02 -11.92 -10.33
N LEU A 103 5.67 -12.39 -11.39
CA LEU A 103 5.54 -11.79 -12.73
C LEU A 103 4.14 -12.01 -13.30
N LEU A 104 3.57 -13.20 -13.14
CA LEU A 104 2.22 -13.53 -13.59
C LEU A 104 1.16 -12.73 -12.82
N ASP A 105 1.31 -12.62 -11.49
CA ASP A 105 0.42 -11.84 -10.65
C ASP A 105 0.49 -10.35 -11.03
N ARG A 106 1.69 -9.83 -11.27
CA ARG A 106 1.87 -8.46 -11.75
C ARG A 106 1.19 -8.22 -13.09
N GLU A 107 1.34 -9.13 -14.05
CA GLU A 107 0.67 -9.03 -15.35
C GLU A 107 -0.85 -9.05 -15.19
N THR A 108 -1.37 -9.95 -14.36
CA THR A 108 -2.80 -10.05 -14.06
C THR A 108 -3.34 -8.77 -13.42
N LEU A 109 -2.63 -8.22 -12.42
CA LEU A 109 -3.00 -6.97 -11.76
C LEU A 109 -2.97 -5.78 -12.71
N LEU A 110 -2.00 -5.71 -13.62
CA LEU A 110 -1.94 -4.68 -14.65
C LEU A 110 -3.12 -4.80 -15.62
N GLY A 111 -3.46 -6.01 -16.06
CA GLY A 111 -4.62 -6.24 -16.93
C GLY A 111 -5.95 -5.84 -16.26
N LEU A 112 -6.11 -6.14 -14.97
CA LEU A 112 -7.28 -5.70 -14.19
C LEU A 112 -7.33 -4.17 -14.04
N LEU A 113 -6.18 -3.54 -13.85
CA LEU A 113 -6.07 -2.09 -13.71
C LEU A 113 -6.39 -1.37 -15.02
N ASP A 114 -5.93 -1.90 -16.15
CA ASP A 114 -6.28 -1.37 -17.47
C ASP A 114 -7.77 -1.58 -17.78
N GLY A 115 -8.33 -2.75 -17.40
CA GLY A 115 -9.77 -3.02 -17.52
C GLY A 115 -10.62 -2.07 -16.69
N THR A 116 -10.23 -1.79 -15.45
CA THR A 116 -10.97 -0.84 -14.58
C THR A 116 -10.83 0.60 -15.06
N ARG A 117 -9.70 1.00 -15.63
CA ARG A 117 -9.54 2.31 -16.30
C ARG A 117 -10.49 2.48 -17.48
N ALA A 118 -10.59 1.48 -18.36
CA ALA A 118 -11.50 1.53 -19.50
C ALA A 118 -12.97 1.63 -19.07
N LEU A 119 -13.35 0.93 -18.01
CA LEU A 119 -14.69 1.04 -17.42
C LEU A 119 -14.94 2.42 -16.81
N LEU A 120 -13.94 3.02 -16.16
CA LEU A 120 -14.05 4.35 -15.59
C LEU A 120 -14.26 5.40 -16.69
N GLU A 121 -13.45 5.36 -17.75
CA GLU A 121 -13.56 6.27 -18.90
C GLU A 121 -14.95 6.17 -19.54
N THR A 122 -15.45 4.94 -19.76
CA THR A 122 -16.80 4.71 -20.29
C THR A 122 -17.88 5.30 -19.37
N ALA A 123 -17.74 5.13 -18.05
CA ALA A 123 -18.70 5.65 -17.08
C ALA A 123 -18.67 7.19 -17.01
N GLU A 124 -17.49 7.80 -17.15
CA GLU A 124 -17.33 9.26 -17.22
C GLU A 124 -18.02 9.83 -18.48
N ASP A 125 -17.80 9.20 -19.63
CA ASP A 125 -18.48 9.55 -20.89
C ASP A 125 -20.00 9.43 -20.77
N ASP A 126 -20.50 8.35 -20.16
CA ASP A 126 -21.93 8.13 -19.93
C ASP A 126 -22.51 9.19 -18.99
N ILE A 127 -21.79 9.57 -17.93
CA ILE A 127 -22.22 10.63 -17.01
C ILE A 127 -22.34 11.96 -17.74
N ASP A 128 -21.37 12.32 -18.57
CA ASP A 128 -21.40 13.59 -19.30
C ASP A 128 -22.48 13.61 -20.38
N ALA A 129 -22.71 12.47 -21.05
CA ALA A 129 -23.84 12.32 -21.96
C ALA A 129 -25.20 12.45 -21.23
N LEU A 130 -25.33 11.87 -20.04
CA LEU A 130 -26.53 11.97 -19.22
C LEU A 130 -26.76 13.39 -18.69
N LYS A 131 -25.72 14.09 -18.24
CA LYS A 131 -25.81 15.51 -17.84
C LYS A 131 -26.28 16.38 -18.99
N ALA A 132 -25.71 16.21 -20.19
CA ALA A 132 -26.12 16.96 -21.37
C ALA A 132 -27.58 16.67 -21.78
N ARG A 133 -28.04 15.43 -21.61
CA ARG A 133 -29.45 15.08 -21.84
C ARG A 133 -30.37 15.69 -20.78
N LEU A 134 -29.96 15.69 -19.51
CA LEU A 134 -30.71 16.29 -18.42
C LEU A 134 -30.88 17.79 -18.63
N GLU A 135 -29.81 18.51 -18.92
CA GLU A 135 -29.84 19.96 -19.20
C GLU A 135 -30.82 20.29 -20.34
N LYS A 136 -30.75 19.54 -21.46
CA LYS A 136 -31.69 19.71 -22.57
C LYS A 136 -33.15 19.44 -22.17
N ALA A 137 -33.38 18.42 -21.34
CA ALA A 137 -34.72 18.09 -20.87
C ALA A 137 -35.26 19.16 -19.91
N GLU A 138 -34.41 19.69 -19.02
CA GLU A 138 -34.74 20.79 -18.11
C GLU A 138 -35.04 22.07 -18.87
N ASP A 139 -34.24 22.43 -19.86
CA ASP A 139 -34.48 23.59 -20.73
C ASP A 139 -35.78 23.45 -21.52
N HIS A 140 -36.03 22.26 -22.08
CA HIS A 140 -37.28 21.97 -22.76
C HIS A 140 -38.48 22.12 -21.83
N LEU A 141 -38.39 21.56 -20.62
CA LEU A 141 -39.44 21.65 -19.61
C LEU A 141 -39.67 23.08 -19.15
N ALA A 142 -38.60 23.86 -18.93
CA ALA A 142 -38.68 25.27 -18.57
C ALA A 142 -39.37 26.09 -19.68
N ARG A 143 -39.04 25.82 -20.95
CA ARG A 143 -39.70 26.45 -22.10
C ARG A 143 -41.19 26.12 -22.17
N VAL A 144 -41.55 24.85 -22.12
CA VAL A 144 -42.97 24.41 -22.18
C VAL A 144 -43.77 24.96 -21.02
N ARG A 145 -43.20 24.97 -19.80
CA ARG A 145 -43.84 25.56 -18.62
C ARG A 145 -44.05 27.07 -18.78
N ALA A 146 -43.04 27.78 -19.28
CA ALA A 146 -43.13 29.23 -19.51
C ALA A 146 -44.17 29.55 -20.60
N GLU A 147 -44.19 28.80 -21.71
CA GLU A 147 -45.18 28.97 -22.77
C GLU A 147 -46.61 28.81 -22.23
N ARG A 148 -46.87 27.72 -21.50
CA ARG A 148 -48.18 27.46 -20.89
C ARG A 148 -48.59 28.52 -19.87
N TYR A 149 -47.65 28.97 -19.03
CA TYR A 149 -47.89 30.04 -18.07
C TYR A 149 -48.27 31.34 -18.78
N TRP A 150 -47.49 31.76 -19.78
CA TRP A 150 -47.77 32.98 -20.51
C TRP A 150 -49.08 32.89 -21.31
N ASP A 151 -49.42 31.74 -21.89
CA ASP A 151 -50.74 31.53 -22.51
C ASP A 151 -51.88 31.74 -21.49
N GLN A 152 -51.74 31.19 -20.29
CA GLN A 152 -52.71 31.38 -19.21
C GLN A 152 -52.82 32.86 -18.81
N VAL A 153 -51.69 33.57 -18.66
CA VAL A 153 -51.70 35.01 -18.37
C VAL A 153 -52.43 35.78 -19.47
N MET A 154 -52.16 35.48 -20.75
CA MET A 154 -52.81 36.16 -21.88
C MET A 154 -54.32 35.87 -21.93
N ALA A 155 -54.73 34.63 -21.63
CA ALA A 155 -56.15 34.29 -21.51
C ALA A 155 -56.86 35.06 -20.39
N GLU A 156 -56.20 35.23 -19.25
CA GLU A 156 -56.75 36.03 -18.15
C GLU A 156 -56.81 37.52 -18.49
N VAL A 157 -55.76 38.07 -19.10
CA VAL A 157 -55.76 39.46 -19.60
C VAL A 157 -56.92 39.67 -20.59
N HIS A 158 -57.16 38.71 -21.49
CA HIS A 158 -58.29 38.75 -22.42
C HIS A 158 -59.64 38.78 -21.72
N ALA A 159 -59.79 38.06 -20.61
CA ALA A 159 -61.00 38.09 -19.79
C ALA A 159 -61.18 39.42 -19.02
N ILE A 160 -60.08 40.10 -18.66
CA ILE A 160 -60.09 41.40 -17.96
C ILE A 160 -60.42 42.56 -18.91
N LEU A 161 -59.99 42.46 -20.18
CA LEU A 161 -60.27 43.49 -21.18
C LEU A 161 -61.79 43.62 -21.42
N PRO A 162 -62.30 44.86 -21.55
CA PRO A 162 -63.72 45.07 -21.80
C PRO A 162 -64.11 44.49 -23.17
N ALA A 163 -65.35 44.01 -23.28
CA ALA A 163 -65.90 43.48 -24.52
C ALA A 163 -65.91 44.52 -25.65
N GLU A 164 -66.09 45.79 -25.29
CA GLU A 164 -66.00 46.94 -26.19
C GLU A 164 -64.98 47.95 -25.63
N GLY A 165 -64.04 48.37 -26.48
CA GLY A 165 -63.00 49.34 -26.12
C GLY A 165 -61.64 48.73 -25.81
N ALA A 166 -60.72 49.56 -25.33
CA ALA A 166 -59.31 49.20 -25.16
C ALA A 166 -58.74 49.68 -23.83
N MET A 167 -57.90 48.86 -23.20
CA MET A 167 -57.29 49.13 -21.90
C MET A 167 -55.76 49.22 -22.00
N LYS A 168 -55.13 50.00 -21.11
CA LYS A 168 -53.66 50.06 -21.03
C LYS A 168 -53.14 48.91 -20.15
N PRO A 169 -51.97 48.32 -20.43
CA PRO A 169 -51.40 47.26 -19.60
C PRO A 169 -51.19 47.63 -18.12
N ARG A 170 -50.98 48.92 -17.83
CA ARG A 170 -50.85 49.41 -16.43
C ARG A 170 -52.14 49.25 -15.62
N ASP A 171 -53.30 49.28 -16.29
CA ASP A 171 -54.61 49.19 -15.67
C ASP A 171 -55.07 47.71 -15.59
N VAL A 172 -54.47 46.84 -16.42
CA VAL A 172 -54.68 45.38 -16.43
C VAL A 172 -53.86 44.68 -15.34
N LEU A 173 -52.58 45.03 -15.19
CA LEU A 173 -51.66 44.37 -14.25
C LEU A 173 -52.21 44.21 -12.82
N PRO A 174 -52.79 45.24 -12.16
CA PRO A 174 -53.35 45.09 -10.81
C PRO A 174 -54.66 44.28 -10.74
N ARG A 175 -55.25 43.91 -11.88
CA ARG A 175 -56.49 43.12 -11.97
C ARG A 175 -56.24 41.63 -12.23
N LEU A 176 -54.98 41.24 -12.43
CA LEU A 176 -54.60 39.83 -12.54
C LEU A 176 -54.81 39.13 -11.19
N SER A 177 -55.24 37.88 -11.26
CA SER A 177 -55.46 37.03 -10.10
C SER A 177 -54.17 36.83 -9.32
N GLU A 178 -54.34 36.64 -8.01
CA GLU A 178 -53.24 36.36 -7.12
C GLU A 178 -52.49 35.07 -7.51
N ALA A 179 -53.21 34.07 -8.05
CA ALA A 179 -52.62 32.84 -8.54
C ALA A 179 -51.64 33.07 -9.71
N THR A 180 -52.01 33.95 -10.65
CA THR A 180 -51.15 34.31 -11.80
C THR A 180 -49.93 35.12 -11.36
N ILE A 181 -50.09 36.02 -10.40
CA ILE A 181 -48.99 36.80 -9.82
C ILE A 181 -48.01 35.88 -9.08
N ARG A 182 -48.51 34.97 -8.23
CA ARG A 182 -47.64 33.99 -7.54
C ARG A 182 -46.97 33.02 -8.51
N GLY A 183 -47.67 32.63 -9.58
CA GLY A 183 -47.14 31.76 -10.63
C GLY A 183 -45.91 32.35 -11.33
N ALA A 184 -45.80 33.69 -11.41
CA ALA A 184 -44.66 34.37 -12.00
C ALA A 184 -43.33 34.03 -11.32
N LEU A 185 -43.36 33.74 -10.01
CA LEU A 185 -42.18 33.40 -9.21
C LEU A 185 -41.50 32.08 -9.65
N LEU A 186 -42.20 31.24 -10.41
CA LEU A 186 -41.69 29.97 -10.92
C LEU A 186 -40.97 30.09 -12.27
N HIS A 187 -40.89 31.31 -12.84
CA HIS A 187 -40.35 31.56 -14.17
C HIS A 187 -39.22 32.60 -14.14
N LYS A 188 -38.33 32.55 -15.13
CA LYS A 188 -37.16 33.45 -15.23
C LYS A 188 -37.55 34.91 -15.51
N GLU A 189 -38.68 35.15 -16.17
CA GLU A 189 -39.18 36.50 -16.47
C GLU A 189 -40.24 36.89 -15.42
N GLU A 190 -39.99 37.97 -14.68
CA GLU A 190 -40.96 38.51 -13.72
C GLU A 190 -42.19 39.09 -14.42
N LEU A 191 -43.36 38.96 -13.78
CA LEU A 191 -44.59 39.59 -14.25
C LEU A 191 -44.64 41.07 -13.83
N ASP A 192 -43.95 41.90 -14.60
CA ASP A 192 -43.96 43.35 -14.44
C ASP A 192 -44.63 44.06 -15.64
N LEU A 193 -44.82 45.39 -15.53
CA LEU A 193 -45.46 46.17 -16.59
C LEU A 193 -44.69 46.07 -17.92
N ARG A 194 -43.36 45.98 -17.88
CA ARG A 194 -42.52 45.90 -19.08
C ARG A 194 -42.72 44.57 -19.79
N THR A 195 -42.67 43.47 -19.05
CA THR A 195 -42.85 42.11 -19.56
C THR A 195 -44.27 41.91 -20.04
N LEU A 196 -45.28 42.37 -19.30
CA LEU A 196 -46.67 42.33 -19.72
C LEU A 196 -46.88 43.06 -21.05
N LYS A 197 -46.38 44.29 -21.19
CA LYS A 197 -46.42 45.05 -22.46
C LYS A 197 -45.77 44.28 -23.61
N LYS A 198 -44.57 43.73 -23.39
CA LYS A 198 -43.83 42.93 -24.38
C LYS A 198 -44.64 41.71 -24.83
N LYS A 199 -45.19 40.94 -23.87
CA LYS A 199 -45.96 39.71 -24.16
C LYS A 199 -47.28 40.02 -24.86
N MET A 200 -48.04 41.01 -24.40
CA MET A 200 -49.28 41.45 -25.04
C MET A 200 -49.04 41.94 -26.48
N LYS A 201 -47.99 42.75 -26.69
CA LYS A 201 -47.60 43.19 -28.05
C LYS A 201 -47.25 42.00 -28.94
N GLY A 202 -46.41 41.08 -28.45
CA GLY A 202 -46.03 39.89 -29.21
C GLY A 202 -47.24 39.02 -29.61
N ARG A 203 -48.24 38.86 -28.73
CA ARG A 203 -49.49 38.16 -29.08
C ARG A 203 -50.33 38.91 -30.10
N SER A 204 -50.37 40.24 -29.98
CA SER A 204 -51.06 41.07 -30.97
C SER A 204 -50.42 41.01 -32.36
N ASP A 205 -49.09 41.03 -32.43
CA ASP A 205 -48.34 40.87 -33.69
C ASP A 205 -48.60 39.49 -34.33
N GLN A 206 -48.86 38.46 -33.51
CA GLN A 206 -49.30 37.12 -33.94
C GLN A 206 -50.80 37.02 -34.26
N GLN A 207 -51.54 38.13 -34.18
CA GLN A 207 -53.00 38.19 -34.33
C GLN A 207 -53.75 37.25 -33.36
N ASN A 208 -53.18 37.05 -32.17
CA ASN A 208 -53.74 36.19 -31.13
C ASN A 208 -54.09 37.01 -29.88
N TYR A 209 -55.22 36.72 -29.25
CA TYR A 209 -55.82 37.43 -28.10
C TYR A 209 -56.17 38.92 -28.29
N PHE A 210 -55.29 39.76 -28.84
CA PHE A 210 -55.42 41.22 -28.75
C PHE A 210 -55.18 41.97 -30.05
N ALA A 211 -55.89 43.08 -30.24
CA ALA A 211 -55.62 44.09 -31.24
C ALA A 211 -54.89 45.28 -30.60
N PHE A 212 -53.71 45.62 -31.10
CA PHE A 212 -52.91 46.75 -30.62
C PHE A 212 -53.41 48.06 -31.23
N ILE A 213 -53.67 49.04 -30.37
CA ILE A 213 -54.06 50.40 -30.76
C ILE A 213 -52.86 51.31 -30.44
N PRO A 214 -52.19 51.86 -31.47
CA PRO A 214 -51.00 52.69 -31.31
C PRO A 214 -51.28 53.93 -30.44
N ASP A 215 -52.48 54.48 -30.54
CA ASP A 215 -52.88 55.66 -29.78
C ASP A 215 -53.03 55.34 -28.28
N GLY A 216 -52.06 55.79 -27.50
CA GLY A 216 -52.01 55.60 -26.05
C GLY A 216 -51.57 54.21 -25.57
N TYR A 217 -51.01 53.37 -26.44
CA TYR A 217 -50.51 52.02 -26.13
C TYR A 217 -51.57 51.15 -25.43
N ARG A 218 -52.70 50.96 -26.12
CA ARG A 218 -53.87 50.24 -25.60
C ARG A 218 -54.07 48.93 -26.37
N PHE A 219 -54.72 47.98 -25.71
CA PHE A 219 -55.07 46.69 -26.29
C PHE A 219 -56.56 46.47 -26.19
N ALA A 220 -57.17 46.06 -27.29
CA ALA A 220 -58.56 45.63 -27.38
C ALA A 220 -58.61 44.11 -27.50
N ARG A 221 -59.70 43.52 -27.01
CA ARG A 221 -59.98 42.09 -27.13
C ARG A 221 -60.29 41.72 -28.58
N ILE A 222 -59.69 40.64 -29.10
CA ILE A 222 -60.12 40.02 -30.36
C ILE A 222 -61.22 39.00 -30.04
N ALA A 223 -62.28 38.97 -30.86
CA ALA A 223 -63.43 38.09 -30.73
C ALA A 223 -63.05 36.61 -30.90
#